data_AF-A0A7R9M8E4-F1
#
_entry.id   AF-A0A7R9M8E4-F1
#
_cell.length_a   1.000
_cell.length_b   1.000
_cell.length_c   1.000
_cell.angle_alpha   90.00
_cell.angle_beta   90.00
_cell.angle_gamma   90.00
#
_symmetry.space_group_name_H-M   'P 1'
#
loop_
_entity.id
_entity.type
_entity.pdbx_description
1 polymer ?
#
loop_
_entity_poly.entity_id
_entity_poly.type
_entity_poly.pdbx_seq_one_letter_code
_entity_poly.pdbx_strand_id
1 'polypeptide(L)'
;MPGLTFSNELISRDEGLHCDFACLLFRHIINKPYEERVLQIIREAVAIEQEFLTDALPVNLIGMNCDLMKQYIEYVADRLLVELGVPKYYKSQNPFDFMEQISLEGKTNFFEKRVGEYQKSGVMNTDEANHKFIVDAEF
;
A
#
# COMPACT_ATOMS: atom_id res chain seq x y z
N MET A 1 -9.22 14.68 3.18
CA MET A 1 -9.55 14.51 1.75
C MET A 1 -9.80 13.02 1.48
N PRO A 2 -11.05 12.52 1.60
CA PRO A 2 -11.33 11.09 1.61
C PRO A 2 -10.98 10.34 0.31
N GLY A 3 -11.17 10.98 -0.85
CA GLY A 3 -10.79 10.37 -2.14
C GLY A 3 -9.28 10.19 -2.29
N LEU A 4 -8.49 11.18 -1.83
CA LEU A 4 -7.03 11.12 -1.90
C LEU A 4 -6.46 10.03 -0.99
N THR A 5 -6.97 9.91 0.25
CA THR A 5 -6.54 8.88 1.19
C THR A 5 -6.86 7.48 0.68
N PHE A 6 -8.07 7.28 0.13
CA PHE A 6 -8.45 5.99 -0.45
C PHE A 6 -7.61 5.63 -1.68
N SER A 7 -7.35 6.58 -2.57
CA SER A 7 -6.44 6.36 -3.70
C SER A 7 -5.03 5.99 -3.24
N ASN A 8 -4.51 6.66 -2.20
CA ASN A 8 -3.19 6.35 -1.66
C ASN A 8 -3.11 4.96 -1.04
N GLU A 9 -4.16 4.51 -0.35
CA GLU A 9 -4.27 3.15 0.18
C GLU A 9 -4.24 2.11 -0.96
N LEU A 10 -5.02 2.32 -2.02
CA LEU A 10 -5.04 1.41 -3.18
C LEU A 10 -3.69 1.34 -3.89
N ILE A 11 -3.05 2.48 -4.13
CA ILE A 11 -1.73 2.55 -4.75
C ILE A 11 -0.69 1.85 -3.86
N SER A 12 -0.69 2.16 -2.55
CA SER A 12 0.26 1.57 -1.60
C SER A 12 0.13 0.05 -1.51
N ARG A 13 -1.10 -0.47 -1.58
CA ARG A 13 -1.37 -1.91 -1.66
C ARG A 13 -0.76 -2.53 -2.91
N ASP A 14 -1.03 -1.94 -4.08
CA ASP A 14 -0.58 -2.49 -5.36
C ASP A 14 0.96 -2.46 -5.45
N GLU A 15 1.60 -1.40 -4.96
CA GLU A 15 3.07 -1.33 -4.90
C GLU A 15 3.69 -2.34 -3.92
N GLY A 16 3.00 -2.64 -2.82
CA GLY A 16 3.39 -3.73 -1.92
C GLY A 16 3.44 -5.08 -2.64
N LEU A 17 2.39 -5.40 -3.40
CA LEU A 17 2.32 -6.63 -4.21
C LEU A 17 3.39 -6.69 -5.30
N HIS A 18 3.67 -5.57 -5.98
CA HIS A 18 4.76 -5.49 -6.95
C HIS A 18 6.12 -5.77 -6.31
N CYS A 19 6.38 -5.19 -5.14
CA CYS A 19 7.62 -5.39 -4.39
C CYS A 19 7.79 -6.86 -3.98
N ASP A 20 6.75 -7.47 -3.42
CA ASP A 20 6.77 -8.87 -2.98
C ASP A 20 6.98 -9.82 -4.17
N PHE A 21 6.34 -9.54 -5.30
CA PHE A 21 6.54 -10.30 -6.53
C PHE A 21 7.98 -10.19 -7.04
N ALA A 22 8.57 -8.99 -7.04
CA ALA A 22 9.97 -8.80 -7.43
C ALA A 22 10.93 -9.55 -6.49
N CYS A 23 10.67 -9.55 -5.18
CA CYS A 23 11.44 -10.33 -4.21
C CYS A 23 11.30 -11.84 -4.45
N LEU A 24 10.09 -12.31 -4.78
CA LEU A 24 9.84 -13.70 -5.14
C LEU A 24 10.61 -14.12 -6.40
N LEU A 25 10.63 -13.28 -7.44
CA LEU A 25 11.42 -13.51 -8.64
C LEU A 25 12.92 -13.58 -8.30
N PHE A 26 13.41 -12.65 -7.49
CA PHE A 26 14.81 -12.62 -7.06
C PHE A 26 15.23 -13.92 -6.37
N ARG A 27 14.35 -14.54 -5.57
CA ARG A 27 14.61 -15.85 -4.93
C ARG A 27 14.87 -16.98 -5.92
N HIS A 28 14.23 -16.94 -7.08
CA HIS A 28 14.32 -17.97 -8.14
C HIS A 28 15.46 -17.75 -9.14
N ILE A 29 16.16 -16.61 -9.08
CA ILE A 29 17.35 -16.38 -9.91
C ILE A 29 18.45 -17.37 -9.51
N ILE A 30 19.03 -18.07 -10.48
CA ILE A 30 20.11 -19.04 -10.25
C ILE A 30 21.42 -18.32 -9.93
N ASN A 31 21.83 -17.40 -10.79
CA ASN A 31 23.05 -16.62 -10.65
C ASN A 31 22.75 -15.29 -9.95
N LYS A 32 22.63 -15.32 -8.62
CA LYS A 32 22.36 -14.13 -7.82
C LYS A 32 23.61 -13.23 -7.74
N PRO A 33 23.43 -11.90 -7.70
CA PRO A 33 24.54 -11.00 -7.40
C PRO A 33 25.03 -11.23 -5.95
N TYR A 34 26.27 -10.84 -5.68
CA TYR A 34 26.81 -10.85 -4.32
C TYR A 34 25.98 -9.94 -3.39
N GLU A 35 25.90 -10.31 -2.12
CA GLU A 35 25.17 -9.54 -1.10
C GLU A 35 25.63 -8.08 -1.04
N GLU A 36 26.94 -7.84 -1.22
CA GLU A 36 27.51 -6.49 -1.29
C GLU A 36 26.91 -5.64 -2.40
N ARG A 37 26.61 -6.24 -3.56
CA ARG A 37 26.02 -5.52 -4.69
C ARG A 37 24.57 -5.14 -4.40
N VAL A 38 23.80 -6.04 -3.77
CA VAL A 38 22.43 -5.76 -3.35
C VAL A 38 22.42 -4.64 -2.31
N LEU A 39 23.29 -4.76 -1.31
CA LEU A 39 23.43 -3.74 -0.26
C LEU A 39 23.83 -2.38 -0.85
N GLN A 40 24.75 -2.34 -1.80
CA GLN A 40 25.15 -1.11 -2.48
C GLN A 40 23.95 -0.45 -3.18
N ILE A 41 23.19 -1.21 -3.97
CA ILE A 41 22.03 -0.69 -4.71
C ILE A 41 21.00 -0.11 -3.74
N ILE A 42 20.68 -0.82 -2.65
CA ILE A 42 19.71 -0.34 -1.66
C ILE A 42 20.22 0.91 -0.95
N ARG A 43 21.50 0.97 -0.58
CA ARG A 43 22.08 2.16 0.06
C ARG A 43 22.04 3.39 -0.85
N GLU A 44 22.34 3.21 -2.13
CA GLU A 44 22.24 4.28 -3.13
C GLU A 44 20.78 4.76 -3.28
N ALA A 45 19.82 3.83 -3.37
CA ALA A 45 18.40 4.16 -3.44
C ALA A 45 17.92 4.92 -2.19
N VAL A 46 18.32 4.50 -0.98
CA VAL A 46 17.99 5.20 0.27
C VAL A 46 18.54 6.61 0.27
N ALA A 47 19.79 6.81 -0.15
CA ALA A 47 20.40 8.14 -0.19
C ALA A 47 19.64 9.10 -1.14
N ILE A 48 19.29 8.61 -2.33
CA ILE A 48 18.50 9.37 -3.31
C ILE A 48 17.12 9.72 -2.75
N GLU A 49 16.44 8.76 -2.12
CA GLU A 49 15.11 8.97 -1.58
C GLU A 49 15.11 9.97 -0.41
N GLN A 50 16.12 9.89 0.46
CA GLN A 50 16.28 10.84 1.56
C GLN A 50 16.54 12.27 1.07
N GLU A 51 17.35 12.43 0.01
CA GLU A 51 17.58 13.72 -0.64
C GLU A 51 16.29 14.25 -1.26
N PHE A 52 15.63 13.44 -2.08
CA PHE A 52 14.36 13.78 -2.73
C PHE A 52 13.30 14.23 -1.73
N LEU A 53 13.10 13.49 -0.64
CA LEU A 53 12.11 13.83 0.37
C LEU A 53 12.46 15.10 1.16
N THR A 54 13.76 15.33 1.42
CA THR A 54 14.20 16.55 2.10
C THR A 54 13.94 17.79 1.25
N ASP A 55 14.15 17.68 -0.07
CA ASP A 55 13.91 18.77 -1.02
C ASP A 55 12.41 18.96 -1.32
N ALA A 56 11.65 17.87 -1.44
CA ALA A 56 10.22 17.90 -1.74
C ALA A 56 9.36 18.36 -0.54
N LEU A 57 9.83 18.15 0.70
CA LEU A 57 9.17 18.58 1.93
C LEU A 57 10.03 19.60 2.68
N PRO A 58 10.12 20.86 2.20
CA PRO A 58 10.97 21.89 2.80
C PRO A 58 10.47 22.37 4.18
N VAL A 59 9.26 21.97 4.59
CA VAL A 59 8.65 22.39 5.87
C VAL A 59 8.29 21.17 6.69
N ASN A 60 8.69 21.19 7.97
CA ASN A 60 8.29 20.19 8.95
C ASN A 60 6.76 20.21 9.12
N LEU A 61 6.10 19.14 8.70
CA LEU A 61 4.66 18.97 8.88
C LEU A 61 4.37 18.48 10.30
N ILE A 62 3.23 18.88 10.84
CA ILE A 62 2.77 18.38 12.14
C ILE A 62 2.50 16.87 12.02
N GLY A 63 3.26 16.07 12.77
CA GLY A 63 3.18 14.60 12.74
C GLY A 63 4.08 13.91 11.71
N MET A 64 4.80 14.66 10.87
CA MET A 64 5.76 14.11 9.90
C MET A 64 6.86 15.13 9.62
N ASN A 65 8.06 14.89 10.15
CA ASN A 65 9.23 15.71 9.86
C ASN A 65 10.24 14.92 9.01
N CYS A 66 11.19 15.63 8.41
CA CYS A 66 12.17 15.01 7.51
C CYS A 66 13.00 13.94 8.22
N ASP A 67 13.30 14.10 9.50
CA ASP A 67 14.11 13.14 10.27
C ASP A 67 13.38 11.82 10.51
N LEU A 68 12.09 11.88 10.88
CA LEU A 68 11.23 10.70 11.04
C LEU A 68 11.01 10.00 9.69
N MET A 69 10.89 10.76 8.60
CA MET A 69 10.76 10.16 7.28
C MET A 69 12.05 9.45 6.83
N LYS A 70 13.23 10.02 7.12
CA LYS A 70 14.51 9.34 6.89
C LYS A 70 14.60 8.02 7.63
N GLN A 71 14.21 8.01 8.91
CA GLN A 71 14.15 6.81 9.73
C GLN A 71 13.16 5.77 9.16
N TYR A 72 12.02 6.21 8.63
CA TYR A 72 11.04 5.32 7.98
C TYR A 72 11.59 4.70 6.69
N ILE A 73 12.28 5.48 5.84
CA ILE A 73 12.94 4.95 4.63
C ILE A 73 13.95 3.86 5.01
N GLU A 74 14.75 4.09 6.05
CA GLU A 74 15.71 3.09 6.55
C GLU A 74 15.04 1.83 7.08
N TYR A 75 13.90 1.97 7.77
CA TYR A 75 13.09 0.84 8.23
C TYR A 75 12.58 -0.01 7.05
N VAL A 76 12.06 0.65 5.99
CA VAL A 76 11.61 -0.04 4.77
C VAL A 76 12.78 -0.72 4.05
N ALA A 77 13.93 -0.05 3.96
CA ALA A 77 15.13 -0.60 3.34
C ALA A 77 15.61 -1.88 4.05
N ASP A 78 15.59 -1.91 5.38
CA ASP A 78 15.92 -3.10 6.15
C ASP A 78 14.94 -4.24 5.94
N ARG A 79 13.64 -3.95 5.78
CA ARG A 79 12.64 -4.97 5.44
C ARG A 79 12.95 -5.58 4.08
N LEU A 80 13.25 -4.73 3.08
CA LEU A 80 13.58 -5.17 1.73
C LEU A 80 14.88 -5.99 1.68
N LEU A 81 15.92 -5.59 2.41
CA LEU A 81 17.16 -6.34 2.53
C LEU A 81 16.91 -7.77 3.04
N VAL A 82 16.09 -7.90 4.09
CA VAL A 82 15.74 -9.21 4.65
C VAL A 82 14.96 -10.07 3.65
N GLU A 83 14.00 -9.49 2.91
CA GLU A 83 13.25 -10.21 1.88
C GLU A 83 14.15 -10.75 0.75
N LEU A 84 15.20 -9.99 0.41
CA LEU A 84 16.23 -10.36 -0.57
C LEU A 84 17.31 -11.31 -0.02
N GLY A 85 17.25 -11.66 1.28
CA GLY A 85 18.19 -12.58 1.93
C GLY A 85 19.48 -11.94 2.44
N VAL A 86 19.55 -10.61 2.52
CA VAL A 86 20.69 -9.85 3.02
C VAL A 86 20.41 -9.41 4.46
N PRO A 87 21.40 -9.45 5.38
CA PRO A 87 21.19 -8.98 6.75
C PRO A 87 20.86 -7.48 6.81
N LYS A 88 20.09 -7.10 7.84
CA LYS A 88 19.75 -5.70 8.12
C LYS A 88 20.99 -4.81 8.25
N TYR A 89 20.92 -3.62 7.67
CA TYR A 89 22.03 -2.66 7.67
C TYR A 89 21.78 -1.50 8.64
N TYR A 90 20.61 -0.86 8.55
CA TYR A 90 20.30 0.37 9.30
C TYR A 90 19.83 0.09 10.73
N LYS A 91 19.10 -1.01 10.92
CA LYS A 91 18.46 -1.46 12.17
C LYS A 91 17.51 -0.41 12.76
N SER A 92 16.88 0.37 11.88
CA SER A 92 15.95 1.44 12.22
C SER A 92 14.58 0.86 12.60
N GLN A 93 13.89 1.52 13.53
CA GLN A 93 12.52 1.18 13.93
C GLN A 93 11.52 2.05 13.17
N ASN A 94 10.30 1.55 13.00
CA ASN A 94 9.22 2.32 12.37
C ASN A 94 8.81 3.50 13.27
N PRO A 95 8.94 4.76 12.83
CA PRO A 95 8.52 5.92 13.61
C PRO A 95 7.02 6.26 13.46
N PHE A 96 6.29 5.57 12.57
CA PHE A 96 4.91 5.89 12.23
C PHE A 96 3.97 4.68 12.46
N ASP A 97 3.32 4.65 13.62
CA ASP A 97 2.36 3.58 13.97
C ASP A 97 1.17 3.50 12.98
N PHE A 98 0.77 4.64 12.39
CA PHE A 98 -0.34 4.68 11.42
C PHE A 98 0.02 4.05 10.05
N MET A 99 1.30 3.97 9.69
CA MET A 99 1.73 3.39 8.41
C MET A 99 1.57 1.87 8.39
N GLU A 100 1.62 1.22 9.55
CA GLU A 100 1.31 -0.22 9.65
C GLU A 100 -0.15 -0.51 9.28
N GLN A 101 -1.06 0.40 9.59
CA GLN A 101 -2.49 0.26 9.26
C GLN A 101 -2.77 0.40 7.76
N ILE A 102 -1.94 1.14 7.02
CA ILE A 102 -2.04 1.31 5.56
C ILE A 102 -1.40 0.11 4.84
N SER A 103 -0.34 -0.45 5.40
CA SER A 103 0.40 -1.61 4.86
C SER A 103 -0.30 -2.95 5.09
N LEU A 104 -1.18 -3.03 6.09
CA LEU A 104 -2.00 -4.21 6.37
C LEU A 104 -3.11 -4.36 5.32
N GLU A 105 -2.95 -5.34 4.42
CA GLU A 105 -4.01 -5.79 3.52
C GLU A 105 -5.31 -6.05 4.31
N GLY A 106 -6.31 -5.19 4.09
CA GLY A 106 -7.71 -5.57 4.25
C GLY A 106 -8.20 -5.97 5.65
N LYS A 107 -7.56 -5.53 6.75
CA LYS A 107 -8.19 -5.60 8.08
C LYS A 107 -8.98 -4.35 8.42
N THR A 108 -9.75 -3.82 7.48
CA THR A 108 -11.07 -3.32 7.89
C THR A 108 -11.91 -4.56 8.06
N ASN A 109 -12.31 -4.85 9.31
CA ASN A 109 -13.24 -5.94 9.58
C ASN A 109 -14.38 -5.85 8.57
N PHE A 110 -14.76 -6.96 7.95
CA PHE A 110 -15.90 -7.02 7.03
C PHE A 110 -17.19 -6.43 7.66
N PHE A 111 -17.22 -6.29 8.99
CA PHE A 111 -18.25 -5.64 9.82
C PHE A 111 -18.07 -4.12 10.07
N GLU A 112 -16.91 -3.53 9.81
CA GLU A 112 -16.62 -2.10 10.01
C GLU A 112 -16.84 -1.24 8.75
N LYS A 113 -16.84 -1.86 7.57
CA LYS A 113 -17.36 -1.19 6.36
C LYS A 113 -18.88 -1.04 6.52
N ARG A 114 -19.36 0.18 6.73
CA ARG A 114 -20.81 0.46 6.66
C ARG A 114 -21.35 -0.06 5.32
N VAL A 115 -22.46 -0.78 5.41
CA VAL A 115 -23.29 -1.46 4.39
C VAL A 115 -23.62 -0.63 3.11
N GLY A 116 -23.16 0.63 3.00
CA GLY A 116 -23.48 1.54 1.89
C GLY A 116 -22.71 1.31 0.58
N GLU A 117 -21.58 0.58 0.57
CA GLU A 117 -20.81 0.35 -0.67
C GLU A 117 -21.30 -0.83 -1.52
N TYR A 118 -22.05 -1.77 -0.93
CA TYR A 118 -22.66 -2.87 -1.71
C TYR A 118 -23.87 -2.43 -2.53
N GLN A 119 -24.41 -1.23 -2.29
CA GLN A 119 -25.66 -0.78 -2.93
C GLN A 119 -25.47 -0.01 -4.25
N LYS A 120 -24.24 0.09 -4.79
CA LYS A 120 -23.99 0.76 -6.07
C LYS A 120 -23.15 -0.08 -7.02
N SER A 121 -23.79 -1.13 -7.53
CA SER A 121 -23.71 -1.55 -8.94
C SER A 121 -24.84 -2.56 -9.22
N GLY A 122 -26.03 -2.03 -9.55
CA GLY A 122 -26.97 -2.74 -10.43
C GLY A 122 -27.96 -3.76 -9.85
N VAL A 123 -28.11 -3.97 -8.54
CA VAL A 123 -29.08 -4.94 -8.00
C VAL A 123 -29.80 -4.44 -6.75
N MET A 124 -30.94 -3.74 -6.96
CA MET A 124 -32.20 -3.82 -6.18
C MET A 124 -33.07 -2.62 -6.58
N ASN A 125 -33.74 -2.72 -7.74
CA ASN A 125 -34.99 -1.99 -7.94
C ASN A 125 -36.04 -2.69 -7.07
N THR A 126 -36.29 -2.16 -5.87
CA THR A 126 -37.50 -2.48 -5.12
C THR A 126 -38.65 -1.65 -5.71
N ASP A 127 -39.09 -2.01 -6.91
CA ASP A 127 -40.38 -1.62 -7.46
C ASP A 127 -41.21 -2.90 -7.65
N GLU A 128 -41.62 -3.52 -6.54
CA GLU A 128 -42.62 -4.59 -6.51
C GLU A 128 -44.02 -4.14 -7.01
N ALA A 129 -44.15 -2.92 -7.53
CA ALA A 129 -45.39 -2.37 -8.05
C ALA A 129 -45.59 -2.58 -9.57
N ASN A 130 -44.57 -2.99 -10.34
CA ASN A 130 -44.64 -3.04 -11.81
C ASN A 130 -44.73 -4.43 -12.46
N HIS A 131 -44.90 -5.50 -11.68
CA HIS A 131 -45.09 -6.87 -12.21
C HIS A 131 -46.53 -7.35 -12.06
N LYS A 132 -47.51 -6.59 -12.57
CA LYS A 132 -48.89 -7.08 -12.70
C LYS A 132 -49.12 -7.61 -14.10
N PHE A 133 -49.06 -8.93 -14.26
CA PHE A 133 -49.47 -9.62 -15.47
C PHE A 133 -51.01 -9.67 -15.50
N ILE A 134 -51.64 -9.00 -16.46
CA ILE A 134 -53.10 -8.97 -16.64
C ILE A 134 -53.41 -9.69 -17.95
N VAL A 135 -54.27 -10.70 -17.90
CA VAL A 135 -54.54 -11.62 -19.04
C VAL A 135 -55.88 -11.30 -19.74
N ASP A 136 -56.65 -10.36 -19.23
CA ASP A 136 -57.94 -9.97 -19.81
C ASP A 136 -57.84 -8.59 -20.47
N ALA A 137 -57.45 -8.57 -21.74
CA ALA A 137 -57.66 -7.43 -22.62
C ALA A 137 -58.68 -7.84 -23.70
N GLU A 138 -59.93 -7.40 -23.55
CA GLU A 138 -60.91 -7.39 -24.64
C GLU A 138 -60.47 -6.34 -25.67
N PHE A 139 -60.42 -6.75 -26.95
CA PHE A 139 -60.03 -5.93 -28.10
C PHE A 139 -61.08 -4.87 -28.46
#